data_AF-A0A382Z806-F1
#
_entry.id   AF-A0A382Z806-F1
#
_cell.length_a   1.000
_cell.length_b   1.000
_cell.length_c   1.000
_cell.angle_alpha   90.00
_cell.angle_beta   90.00
_cell.angle_gamma   90.00
#
_symmetry.space_group_name_H-M   'P 1'
#
loop_
_entity.id
_entity.type
_entity.pdbx_description
1 polymer ?
#
loop_
_entity_poly.entity_id
_entity_poly.type
_entity_poly.pdbx_seq_one_letter_code
_entity_poly.pdbx_strand_id
1 'polypeptide(L)'
;MKSCYQAVTANAACIMNLEGYGLQPGCNADLVMLEAHDPIEAIRLKAKRRMVMRRGKVIAENPSTPTRLNLDGRRSELDQRFV
;
A
#
# COMPACT_ATOMS: atom_id res chain seq x y z
N MET A 1 8.07 1.37 14.19
CA MET A 1 7.28 0.99 13.00
C MET A 1 7.77 1.64 11.70
N LYS A 2 8.02 2.96 11.62
CA LYS A 2 8.58 3.59 10.39
C LYS A 2 9.86 2.91 9.87
N SER A 3 10.80 2.60 10.76
CA SER A 3 12.03 1.87 10.42
C SER A 3 11.75 0.45 9.89
N CYS A 4 10.69 -0.22 10.34
CA CYS A 4 10.29 -1.53 9.83
C CYS A 4 9.80 -1.44 8.37
N TYR A 5 9.05 -0.39 8.04
CA TYR A 5 8.63 -0.14 6.66
C TYR A 5 9.83 0.17 5.75
N GLN A 6 10.77 0.99 6.22
CA GLN A 6 12.02 1.27 5.49
C GLN A 6 12.87 -0.01 5.29
N ALA A 7 12.92 -0.88 6.31
CA ALA A 7 13.65 -2.14 6.25
C ALA A 7 13.18 -3.05 5.10
N VAL A 8 11.88 -3.07 4.81
CA VAL A 8 11.28 -3.88 3.73
C VAL A 8 11.07 -3.11 2.42
N THR A 9 11.58 -1.89 2.32
CA THR A 9 11.49 -1.05 1.11
C THR A 9 12.87 -0.48 0.75
N ALA A 10 13.15 0.78 1.09
CA ALA A 10 14.34 1.51 0.69
C ALA A 10 15.65 0.84 1.16
N ASN A 11 15.69 0.31 2.38
CA ASN A 11 16.90 -0.32 2.90
C ASN A 11 17.21 -1.62 2.15
N ALA A 12 16.18 -2.44 1.87
CA ALA A 12 16.35 -3.66 1.10
C ALA A 12 16.82 -3.36 -0.33
N ALA A 13 16.25 -2.33 -0.98
CA ALA A 13 16.66 -1.91 -2.30
C ALA A 13 18.12 -1.41 -2.33
N CYS A 14 18.53 -0.67 -1.30
CA CYS A 14 19.91 -0.21 -1.14
C CYS A 14 20.89 -1.39 -0.97
N ILE A 15 20.56 -2.36 -0.09
CA ILE A 15 21.39 -3.57 0.12
C ILE A 15 21.54 -4.38 -1.17
N MET A 16 20.49 -4.44 -1.99
CA MET A 16 20.49 -5.13 -3.28
C MET A 16 21.12 -4.31 -4.42
N ASN A 17 21.59 -3.08 -4.15
CA ASN A 17 22.12 -2.15 -5.14
C ASN A 17 21.17 -1.94 -6.35
N LEU A 18 19.87 -1.77 -6.08
CA LEU A 18 18.87 -1.60 -7.15
C LEU A 18 18.93 -0.19 -7.73
N GLU A 19 19.19 -0.12 -9.04
CA GLU A 19 19.16 1.14 -9.79
C GLU A 19 17.73 1.54 -10.19
N GLY A 20 17.46 2.85 -10.17
CA GLY A 20 16.15 3.41 -10.53
C GLY A 20 15.01 3.00 -9.58
N TYR A 21 15.32 2.63 -8.34
CA TYR A 21 14.35 2.35 -7.29
C TYR A 21 13.98 3.61 -6.51
N GLY A 22 12.68 3.82 -6.29
CA GLY A 22 12.15 4.91 -5.48
C GLY A 22 11.04 5.67 -6.19
N LEU A 23 10.42 6.61 -5.48
CA LEU A 23 9.36 7.46 -5.99
C LEU A 23 9.90 8.88 -6.23
N GLN A 24 10.79 8.99 -7.21
CA GLN A 24 11.43 10.25 -7.59
C GLN A 24 11.53 10.35 -9.12
N PRO A 25 11.52 11.56 -9.71
CA PRO A 25 11.75 11.73 -11.14
C PRO A 25 13.06 11.04 -11.58
N GLY A 26 13.03 10.37 -12.74
CA GLY A 26 14.15 9.57 -13.25
C GLY A 26 14.19 8.12 -12.77
N CYS A 27 13.48 7.76 -11.69
CA CYS A 27 13.28 6.36 -11.31
C CYS A 27 12.29 5.65 -12.24
N ASN A 28 12.29 4.32 -12.16
CA ASN A 28 11.30 3.51 -12.86
C ASN A 28 9.90 3.81 -12.30
N ALA A 29 8.88 3.81 -13.17
CA ALA A 29 7.48 3.87 -12.75
C ALA A 29 7.03 2.51 -12.15
N ASP A 30 7.69 2.10 -11.08
CA ASP A 30 7.43 0.89 -10.31
C ASP A 30 6.95 1.29 -8.91
N LEU A 31 5.72 0.92 -8.56
CA LEU A 31 5.16 1.24 -7.24
C LEU A 31 4.09 0.25 -6.81
N VAL A 32 3.85 0.23 -5.50
CA VAL A 32 2.73 -0.47 -4.89
C VAL A 32 1.89 0.55 -4.14
N MET A 33 0.60 0.62 -4.44
CA MET A 33 -0.35 1.43 -3.69
C MET A 33 -0.98 0.56 -2.60
N LEU A 34 -0.84 0.97 -1.35
CA LEU A 34 -1.38 0.26 -0.19
C LEU A 34 -2.66 0.95 0.32
N GLU A 35 -3.60 0.15 0.81
CA GLU A 35 -4.82 0.64 1.47
C GLU A 35 -4.51 1.02 2.93
N ALA A 36 -3.79 2.13 3.11
CA ALA A 36 -3.41 2.68 4.41
C ALA A 36 -3.08 4.18 4.29
N HIS A 37 -3.26 4.92 5.37
CA HIS A 37 -2.94 6.35 5.46
C HIS A 37 -1.44 6.60 5.67
N ASP A 38 -0.75 5.69 6.35
CA ASP A 38 0.67 5.85 6.66
C ASP A 38 1.43 4.50 6.75
N PRO A 39 2.79 4.53 6.81
CA PRO A 39 3.60 3.31 6.93
C PRO A 39 3.37 2.49 8.21
N ILE A 40 2.93 3.12 9.31
CA ILE A 40 2.65 2.43 10.57
C ILE A 40 1.38 1.59 10.38
N GLU A 41 0.32 2.20 9.84
CA GLU A 41 -0.92 1.51 9.53
C GLU A 41 -0.72 0.41 8.48
N ALA A 42 0.05 0.69 7.42
CA ALA A 42 0.37 -0.27 6.37
C ALA A 42 0.93 -1.59 6.94
N ILE A 43 1.85 -1.50 7.90
CA ILE A 43 2.42 -2.68 8.57
C ILE A 43 1.45 -3.27 9.60
N ARG A 44 0.86 -2.45 10.48
CA ARG A 44 -0.02 -2.91 11.56
C ARG A 44 -1.23 -3.70 11.04
N LEU A 45 -1.87 -3.19 9.99
CA LEU A 45 -3.07 -3.79 9.40
C LEU A 45 -2.76 -4.80 8.29
N LYS A 46 -1.49 -4.98 7.91
CA LYS A 46 -1.10 -5.76 6.73
C LYS A 46 -1.90 -5.30 5.50
N ALA A 47 -1.82 -4.01 5.21
CA ALA A 47 -2.66 -3.33 4.24
C ALA A 47 -2.69 -4.04 2.88
N LYS A 48 -3.87 -4.09 2.26
CA LYS A 48 -4.04 -4.68 0.94
C LYS A 48 -3.27 -3.87 -0.10
N ARG A 49 -2.64 -4.57 -1.05
CA ARG A 49 -2.01 -3.97 -2.23
C ARG A 49 -3.12 -3.66 -3.24
N ARG A 50 -3.60 -2.41 -3.24
CA ARG A 50 -4.65 -1.91 -4.14
C ARG A 50 -4.29 -2.08 -5.60
N MET A 51 -3.04 -1.76 -5.90
CA MET A 51 -2.48 -1.74 -7.24
C MET A 51 -0.99 -2.02 -7.14
N VAL A 52 -0.49 -2.83 -8.07
CA VAL A 52 0.94 -2.99 -8.34
C VAL A 52 1.20 -2.49 -9.74
N MET A 53 2.11 -1.53 -9.87
CA MET A 53 2.57 -0.99 -11.14
C MET A 53 4.03 -1.37 -11.37
N ARG A 54 4.32 -1.80 -12.59
CA ARG A 54 5.68 -2.10 -13.06
C ARG A 54 5.87 -1.43 -14.42
N ARG A 55 6.92 -0.61 -14.55
CA ARG A 55 7.27 0.10 -15.79
C ARG A 55 6.10 0.90 -16.37
N GLY A 56 5.34 1.58 -15.50
CA GLY A 56 4.19 2.38 -15.90
C GLY A 56 2.95 1.56 -16.28
N LYS A 57 2.99 0.23 -16.16
CA LYS A 57 1.84 -0.64 -16.43
C LYS A 57 1.30 -1.21 -15.13
N VAL A 58 0.00 -1.14 -14.93
CA VAL A 58 -0.67 -1.84 -13.84
C VAL A 58 -0.66 -3.33 -14.13
N ILE A 59 -0.02 -4.11 -13.27
CA ILE A 59 0.15 -5.57 -13.44
C ILE A 59 -0.69 -6.40 -12.47
N ALA A 60 -1.23 -5.78 -11.42
CA ALA A 60 -2.17 -6.41 -10.50
C ALA A 60 -3.04 -5.34 -9.82
N GLU A 61 -4.30 -5.68 -9.57
CA GLU A 61 -5.25 -4.84 -8.87
C GLU A 61 -6.01 -5.66 -7.82
N ASN A 62 -6.36 -5.02 -6.71
CA ASN A 62 -7.20 -5.61 -5.68
C ASN A 62 -8.23 -4.56 -5.23
N PRO A 63 -9.51 -4.68 -5.64
CA PRO A 63 -10.55 -3.69 -5.36
C PRO A 63 -10.88 -3.59 -3.86
N SER A 64 -11.51 -2.48 -3.44
CA SER A 64 -11.70 -2.22 -1.99
C SER A 64 -12.95 -2.96 -1.61
N THR A 65 -12.90 -3.60 -0.45
CA THR A 65 -14.03 -4.37 0.05
C THR A 65 -14.54 -3.63 1.26
N PRO A 66 -15.72 -3.00 1.19
CA PRO A 66 -16.31 -2.38 2.36
C PRO A 66 -16.53 -3.42 3.45
N THR A 67 -16.40 -2.99 4.70
CA THR A 67 -16.72 -3.83 5.85
C THR A 67 -18.23 -3.89 5.99
N ARG A 68 -18.80 -5.09 5.95
CA ARG A 68 -20.22 -5.28 6.26
C ARG A 68 -20.43 -5.23 7.77
N LEU A 69 -21.38 -4.43 8.21
CA LEU A 69 -21.79 -4.26 9.59
C LEU A 69 -23.15 -4.92 9.82
N ASN A 70 -23.22 -5.80 10.81
CA ASN A 70 -24.47 -6.41 11.27
C ASN A 70 -24.86 -5.76 12.60
N LEU A 71 -25.21 -4.47 12.56
CA LEU A 71 -25.54 -3.67 13.74
C LEU A 71 -26.88 -2.96 13.51
N ASP A 72 -27.86 -3.23 14.37
CA ASP A 72 -29.20 -2.65 14.25
C ASP A 72 -29.17 -1.11 14.33
N GLY A 73 -29.91 -0.45 13.44
CA GLY A 73 -29.99 1.01 13.37
C GLY A 73 -28.71 1.71 12.87
N ARG A 74 -27.70 0.97 12.40
CA ARG A 74 -26.48 1.53 11.79
C ARG A 74 -26.43 1.23 10.29
N ARG A 75 -25.57 1.97 9.57
CA ARG A 75 -25.26 1.68 8.16
C ARG A 75 -24.72 0.26 8.04
N SER A 76 -25.18 -0.48 7.04
CA SER A 76 -24.81 -1.88 6.81
C SER A 76 -23.41 -2.06 6.23
N GLU A 77 -22.79 -1.00 5.74
CA GLU A 77 -21.44 -1.02 5.17
C GLU A 77 -20.63 0.21 5.61
N LEU A 78 -19.34 -0.01 5.84
CA LEU A 78 -18.36 1.02 6.14
C LEU A 78 -17.14 0.85 5.24
N ASP A 79 -16.78 1.90 4.53
CA ASP A 79 -15.52 1.96 3.80
C ASP A 79 -14.42 2.49 4.72
N GLN A 80 -13.33 1.75 4.83
CA GLN A 80 -12.22 2.08 5.72
C GLN A 80 -11.47 3.35 5.30
N ARG A 81 -11.70 3.86 4.07
CA ARG A 81 -11.08 5.09 3.55
C ARG A 81 -11.59 6.39 4.19
N PHE A 82 -12.66 6.32 5.00
CA PHE A 82 -13.33 7.49 5.59
C PHE A 82 -13.35 7.49 7.12
N VAL A 83 -12.44 6.77 7.77
CA VAL A 83 -12.31 6.73 9.24
C VAL A 83 -11.06 7.46 9.69
#